data_AF-A0A2A5HVJ2-F1
#
_entry.id   AF-A0A2A5HVJ2-F1
#
_cell.length_a   1.000
_cell.length_b   1.000
_cell.length_c   1.000
_cell.angle_alpha   90.00
_cell.angle_beta   90.00
_cell.angle_gamma   90.00
#
_symmetry.space_group_name_H-M   'P 1'
#
loop_
_entity.id
_entity.type
_entity.pdbx_description
1 polymer ?
#
loop_
_entity_poly.entity_id
_entity_poly.type
_entity_poly.pdbx_seq_one_letter_code
_entity_poly.pdbx_strand_id
1 'polypeptide(L)'
;MRKVAGKNWAGYINEQSPVHASGSVDGYPWYFRVRRDAWFMEIAEDQEIECEKLPLVGYGTGGWLFEENWTSGREVGHMETETALKFIQKTVDLFRERKLDYIPTVTSNC
;
A
#
# COMPACT_ATOMS: atom_id res chain seq x y z
N MET A 1 -11.61 -10.81 7.02
CA MET A 1 -10.40 -9.95 7.11
C MET A 1 -9.58 -10.41 8.29
N ARG A 2 -8.27 -10.54 8.12
CA ARG A 2 -7.32 -10.97 9.16
C ARG A 2 -6.52 -9.76 9.64
N LYS A 3 -6.36 -9.60 10.96
CA LYS A 3 -5.51 -8.54 11.53
C LYS A 3 -4.04 -8.88 11.31
N VAL A 4 -3.25 -7.87 10.91
CA VAL A 4 -1.81 -7.98 10.67
C VAL A 4 -1.11 -6.80 11.35
N ALA A 5 0.10 -7.02 11.86
CA ALA A 5 0.86 -5.97 12.55
C ALA A 5 2.36 -6.30 12.58
N GLY A 6 3.16 -5.24 12.69
CA GLY A 6 4.58 -5.29 13.00
C GLY A 6 4.99 -4.08 13.84
N LYS A 7 6.27 -3.72 13.83
CA LYS A 7 6.76 -2.58 14.62
C LYS A 7 6.13 -1.29 14.09
N ASN A 8 5.29 -0.64 14.90
CA ASN A 8 4.58 0.62 14.60
C ASN A 8 3.85 0.64 13.25
N TRP A 9 3.38 -0.52 12.79
CA TRP A 9 2.43 -0.62 11.70
C TRP A 9 1.40 -1.71 12.01
N ALA A 10 0.16 -1.50 11.63
CA ALA A 10 -0.92 -2.47 11.81
C ALA A 10 -1.98 -2.26 10.74
N GLY A 11 -2.76 -3.30 10.47
CA GLY A 11 -3.82 -3.24 9.49
C GLY A 11 -4.64 -4.52 9.40
N TYR A 12 -5.41 -4.62 8.32
CA TYR A 12 -6.23 -5.76 7.99
C TYR A 12 -5.94 -6.20 6.57
N ILE A 13 -5.77 -7.51 6.38
CA ILE A 13 -5.66 -8.14 5.06
C ILE A 13 -6.95 -8.88 4.73
N ASN A 14 -7.42 -8.69 3.50
CA ASN A 14 -8.45 -9.51 2.90
C ASN A 14 -7.79 -10.47 1.91
N GLU A 15 -7.88 -11.75 2.22
CA GLU A 15 -7.24 -12.85 1.49
C GLU A 15 -8.08 -13.32 0.29
N GLN A 16 -9.24 -12.68 0.03
CA GLN A 16 -10.02 -12.93 -1.18
C GLN A 16 -9.26 -12.37 -2.39
N SER A 17 -9.20 -13.14 -3.48
CA SER A 17 -8.59 -12.69 -4.73
C SER A 17 -9.42 -11.57 -5.38
N PRO A 18 -8.83 -10.41 -5.72
CA PRO A 18 -7.43 -10.04 -5.51
C PRO A 18 -7.13 -9.62 -4.06
N VAL A 19 -6.01 -10.08 -3.52
CA VAL A 19 -5.57 -9.73 -2.17
C VAL A 19 -5.39 -8.22 -2.05
N HIS A 20 -5.93 -7.67 -0.96
CA HIS A 20 -5.81 -6.26 -0.60
C HIS A 20 -5.73 -6.10 0.91
N ALA A 21 -5.08 -5.04 1.35
CA ALA A 21 -4.89 -4.75 2.76
C ALA A 21 -4.88 -3.24 3.00
N SER A 22 -5.25 -2.84 4.20
CA SER A 22 -5.23 -1.42 4.61
C SER A 22 -4.83 -1.31 6.07
N GLY A 23 -4.31 -0.16 6.47
CA GLY A 23 -3.92 0.08 7.85
C GLY A 23 -3.15 1.38 8.04
N SER A 24 -2.34 1.46 9.09
CA SER A 24 -1.46 2.60 9.35
C SER A 24 -0.02 2.19 9.64
N VAL A 25 0.92 3.08 9.33
CA VAL A 25 2.36 3.00 9.63
C VAL A 25 2.81 4.34 10.17
N ASP A 26 3.31 4.35 11.40
CA ASP A 26 3.78 5.59 12.07
C ASP A 26 2.77 6.76 12.04
N GLY A 27 1.46 6.43 12.05
CA GLY A 27 0.35 7.39 11.96
C GLY A 27 -0.18 7.64 10.53
N TYR A 28 0.58 7.27 9.50
CA TYR A 28 0.18 7.46 8.11
C TYR A 28 -0.70 6.31 7.61
N PRO A 29 -1.88 6.60 7.01
CA PRO A 29 -2.75 5.59 6.45
C PRO A 29 -2.11 5.00 5.18
N TRP A 30 -2.24 3.68 5.04
CA TRP A 30 -1.72 2.95 3.89
C TRP A 30 -2.74 2.00 3.31
N TYR A 31 -2.56 1.73 2.02
CA TYR A 31 -3.38 0.78 1.28
C TYR A 31 -2.51 -0.02 0.33
N PHE A 32 -2.68 -1.34 0.37
CA PHE A 32 -1.99 -2.31 -0.46
C PHE A 32 -3.02 -3.03 -1.32
N ARG A 33 -2.70 -3.22 -2.60
CA ARG A 33 -3.49 -4.09 -3.47
C ARG A 33 -2.68 -4.62 -4.63
N VAL A 34 -3.21 -5.69 -5.21
CA VAL A 34 -2.81 -6.17 -6.52
C VAL A 34 -3.51 -5.35 -7.62
N ARG A 35 -2.75 -5.02 -8.69
CA ARG A 35 -3.29 -4.45 -9.92
C ARG A 35 -2.57 -5.03 -11.13
N ARG A 36 -3.36 -5.62 -12.04
CA ARG A 36 -2.87 -6.23 -13.29
C ARG A 36 -1.81 -7.28 -13.04
N ASP A 37 -0.53 -6.92 -13.21
CA ASP A 37 0.69 -7.70 -13.11
C ASP A 37 1.66 -7.12 -12.06
N ALA A 38 1.21 -6.16 -11.27
CA ALA A 38 2.02 -5.50 -10.25
C ALA A 38 1.31 -5.47 -8.90
N TRP A 39 2.11 -5.37 -7.86
CA TRP A 39 1.66 -5.12 -6.50
C TRP A 39 2.08 -3.72 -6.14
N PHE A 40 1.17 -3.00 -5.52
CA PHE A 40 1.50 -1.68 -5.05
C PHE A 40 0.94 -1.42 -3.67
N MET A 41 1.65 -0.56 -2.96
CA MET A 41 1.21 -0.01 -1.70
C MET A 41 1.47 1.49 -1.72
N GLU A 42 0.45 2.24 -1.35
CA GLU A 42 0.58 3.66 -1.12
C GLU A 42 0.46 4.00 0.36
N ILE A 43 1.15 5.06 0.76
CA ILE A 43 1.13 5.63 2.10
C ILE A 43 0.77 7.10 1.89
N ALA A 44 -0.39 7.52 2.39
CA ALA A 44 -0.81 8.91 2.27
C ALA A 44 -0.12 9.78 3.32
N GLU A 45 0.28 10.99 2.91
CA GLU A 45 0.87 11.99 3.80
C GLU A 45 -0.14 12.56 4.79
N ASP A 46 -1.38 12.74 4.35
CA ASP A 46 -2.48 13.18 5.21
C ASP A 46 -2.92 12.05 6.15
N GLN A 47 -2.62 12.22 7.44
CA GLN A 47 -2.92 11.26 8.50
C GLN A 47 -4.41 11.19 8.86
N GLU A 48 -5.22 12.16 8.42
CA GLU A 48 -6.66 12.19 8.68
C GLU A 48 -7.46 11.37 7.65
N ILE A 49 -6.81 10.91 6.57
CA ILE A 49 -7.46 10.08 5.55
C ILE A 49 -7.80 8.71 6.14
N GLU A 50 -9.09 8.37 6.08
CA GLU A 50 -9.56 7.01 6.32
C GLU A 50 -8.94 6.05 5.30
N CYS A 51 -8.40 4.92 5.78
CA CYS A 51 -7.67 3.97 4.96
C CYS A 51 -8.53 3.39 3.82
N GLU A 52 -9.85 3.35 4.00
CA GLU A 52 -10.87 2.92 3.04
C GLU A 52 -11.04 3.89 1.85
N LYS A 53 -10.58 5.14 1.98
CA LYS A 53 -10.64 6.13 0.91
C LYS A 53 -9.47 5.99 -0.07
N LEU A 54 -8.38 5.35 0.33
CA LEU A 54 -7.25 5.02 -0.53
C LEU A 54 -7.68 3.96 -1.58
N PRO A 55 -7.12 3.97 -2.82
CA PRO A 55 -5.95 4.74 -3.23
C PRO A 55 -6.26 6.19 -3.68
N LEU A 56 -5.50 7.17 -3.19
CA LEU A 56 -5.64 8.61 -3.49
C LEU A 56 -4.31 9.34 -3.74
N VAL A 57 -3.16 8.71 -3.49
CA VAL A 57 -1.85 9.37 -3.66
C VAL A 57 -1.67 9.87 -5.10
N GLY A 58 -1.32 11.15 -5.23
CA GLY A 58 -1.18 11.86 -6.51
C GLY A 58 -2.45 12.52 -7.06
N TYR A 59 -3.64 12.19 -6.55
CA TYR A 59 -4.91 12.78 -6.99
C TYR A 59 -5.61 13.57 -5.88
N GLY A 60 -5.85 12.92 -4.74
CA GLY A 60 -6.54 13.52 -3.59
C GLY A 60 -5.60 13.90 -2.44
N THR A 61 -4.41 13.32 -2.40
CA THR A 61 -3.40 13.59 -1.37
C THR A 61 -1.99 13.35 -1.89
N GLY A 62 -1.00 13.93 -1.20
CA GLY A 62 0.40 13.64 -1.41
C GLY A 62 0.76 12.35 -0.68
N GLY A 63 1.89 11.75 -1.01
CA GLY A 63 2.32 10.56 -0.29
C GLY A 63 3.40 9.80 -1.01
N TRP A 64 3.53 8.53 -0.66
CA TRP A 64 4.55 7.64 -1.17
C TRP A 64 3.90 6.45 -1.85
N LEU A 65 4.54 5.96 -2.91
CA LEU A 65 4.11 4.78 -3.65
C LEU A 65 5.29 3.82 -3.76
N PHE A 66 5.01 2.55 -3.52
CA PHE A 66 5.91 1.46 -3.87
C PHE A 66 5.19 0.49 -4.78
N GLU A 67 5.82 0.12 -5.89
CA GLU A 67 5.30 -0.82 -6.87
C GLU A 67 6.38 -1.84 -7.24
N GLU A 68 6.02 -3.12 -7.26
CA GLU A 68 6.86 -4.17 -7.85
C GLU A 68 6.07 -5.04 -8.80
N ASN A 69 6.69 -5.33 -9.95
CA ASN A 69 6.15 -6.26 -10.92
C ASN A 69 6.14 -7.68 -10.34
N TRP A 70 5.02 -8.36 -10.49
CA TRP A 70 4.88 -9.76 -10.17
C TRP A 70 5.24 -10.61 -11.39
N THR A 71 6.42 -11.24 -11.33
CA THR A 71 6.98 -12.02 -12.45
C THR A 71 6.56 -13.48 -12.46
N SER A 72 5.73 -13.93 -11.51
CA SER A 72 5.23 -15.30 -11.54
C SER A 72 4.11 -15.39 -12.57
N GLY A 73 4.29 -16.19 -13.63
CA GLY A 73 3.27 -16.48 -14.65
C GLY A 73 2.02 -17.21 -14.15
N ARG A 74 1.67 -17.09 -12.87
CA ARG A 74 0.38 -17.48 -12.29
C ARG A 74 -0.60 -16.31 -12.40
N GLU A 75 -1.90 -16.63 -12.42
CA GLU A 75 -2.96 -15.64 -12.39
C GLU A 75 -2.74 -14.64 -11.26
N VAL A 76 -2.68 -13.36 -11.62
CA VAL A 76 -2.15 -12.31 -10.74
C VAL A 76 -3.01 -12.09 -9.50
N GLY A 77 -4.26 -12.57 -9.49
CA GLY A 77 -5.12 -12.55 -8.31
C GLY A 77 -4.69 -13.50 -7.18
N HIS A 78 -3.84 -14.49 -7.46
CA HIS A 78 -3.50 -15.55 -6.51
C HIS A 78 -2.14 -15.29 -5.84
N MET A 79 -2.09 -14.25 -5.01
CA MET A 79 -0.97 -14.01 -4.09
C MET A 79 -1.22 -14.75 -2.77
N GLU A 80 -0.20 -15.45 -2.26
CA GLU A 80 -0.23 -15.99 -0.90
C GLU A 80 -0.11 -14.87 0.13
N THR A 81 -0.92 -14.90 1.19
CA THR A 81 -0.92 -13.90 2.29
C THR A 81 0.50 -13.61 2.80
N GLU A 82 1.36 -14.62 2.94
CA GLU A 82 2.73 -14.41 3.41
C GLU A 82 3.58 -13.55 2.47
N THR A 83 3.31 -13.64 1.17
CA THR A 83 4.00 -12.83 0.18
C THR A 83 3.50 -11.38 0.22
N ALA A 84 2.20 -11.18 0.43
CA ALA A 84 1.62 -9.85 0.71
C ALA A 84 2.30 -9.20 1.91
N LEU A 85 2.45 -9.97 3.01
CA LEU A 85 3.06 -9.50 4.24
C LEU A 85 4.53 -9.11 4.07
N LYS A 86 5.30 -9.89 3.29
CA LYS A 86 6.69 -9.54 2.96
C LYS A 86 6.78 -8.24 2.16
N PHE A 87 5.86 -8.04 1.20
CA PHE A 87 5.79 -6.80 0.42
C PHE A 87 5.42 -5.59 1.29
N ILE A 88 4.42 -5.72 2.15
CA ILE A 88 4.00 -4.66 3.08
C ILE A 88 5.15 -4.30 4.02
N GLN A 89 5.81 -5.30 4.63
CA GLN A 89 6.95 -5.07 5.52
C GLN A 89 8.09 -4.36 4.80
N LYS A 90 8.44 -4.80 3.58
CA LYS A 90 9.45 -4.14 2.76
C LYS A 90 9.09 -2.69 2.45
N THR A 91 7.83 -2.41 2.11
CA THR A 91 7.36 -1.05 1.83
C THR A 91 7.50 -0.16 3.06
N VAL A 92 7.12 -0.67 4.25
CA VAL A 92 7.29 0.01 5.53
C VAL A 92 8.75 0.34 5.82
N ASP A 93 9.66 -0.60 5.54
CA ASP A 93 11.09 -0.39 5.76
C ASP A 93 11.64 0.68 4.79
N LEU A 94 11.28 0.62 3.51
CA LEU A 94 11.66 1.65 2.52
C LEU A 94 11.10 3.03 2.87
N PHE A 95 9.86 3.11 3.36
CA PHE A 95 9.23 4.34 3.81
C PHE A 95 10.04 4.98 4.95
N ARG A 96 10.37 4.19 5.97
CA ARG A 96 11.14 4.65 7.15
C ARG A 96 12.56 5.06 6.80
N GLU A 97 13.16 4.40 5.82
CA GLU A 97 14.48 4.74 5.29
C GLU A 97 14.44 5.94 4.33
N ARG A 98 13.27 6.53 4.07
CA ARG A 98 13.05 7.63 3.12
C ARG A 98 13.53 7.29 1.70
N LYS A 99 13.33 6.03 1.30
CA LYS A 99 13.71 5.49 -0.01
C LYS A 99 12.53 5.35 -0.98
N LEU A 100 11.32 5.69 -0.55
CA LEU A 100 10.17 5.75 -1.44
C LEU A 100 10.09 7.09 -2.14
N ASP A 101 9.71 7.06 -3.41
CA ASP A 101 9.44 8.27 -4.18
C ASP A 101 8.19 8.96 -3.62
N TYR A 102 8.31 10.26 -3.35
CA TYR A 102 7.19 11.09 -2.96
C TYR A 102 6.45 11.58 -4.20
N ILE A 103 5.13 11.39 -4.20
CA ILE A 103 4.22 11.84 -5.25
C ILE A 103 3.38 13.00 -4.67
N PRO A 104 3.54 14.23 -5.20
CA PRO A 104 2.73 15.35 -4.76
C PRO A 104 1.28 15.23 -5.27
N THR A 105 0.32 15.81 -4.54
CA THR A 105 -1.06 15.96 -5.04
C THR A 105 -1.07 16.83 -6.30
N VAL A 106 -1.72 16.37 -7.37
CA VAL A 106 -1.97 17.22 -8.53
C VAL A 106 -3.08 18.22 -8.20
N THR A 107 -2.70 19.47 -7.95
CA THR A 107 -3.66 20.59 -7.98
C THR A 107 -3.81 21.04 -9.43
N SER A 108 -4.75 20.46 -10.18
CA SER A 108 -5.11 20.98 -11.49
C SER A 108 -5.78 22.33 -11.31
N ASN A 109 -5.00 23.42 -11.43
CA ASN A 109 -5.54 24.73 -11.78
C ASN A 109 -5.73 24.73 -13.30
N CYS A 110 -6.87 24.24 -13.78
CA CYS A 110 -7.36 24.53 -15.12
C CYS A 110 -8.23 25.78 -15.09
#